data_AF-A0A660A5F8-F1
#
_entry.id   AF-A0A660A5F8-F1
#
_cell.length_a   1.000
_cell.length_b   1.000
_cell.length_c   1.000
_cell.angle_alpha   90.00
_cell.angle_beta   90.00
_cell.angle_gamma   90.00
#
_symmetry.space_group_name_H-M   'P 1'
#
loop_
_entity.id
_entity.type
_entity.pdbx_description
1 polymer ?
#
loop_
_entity_poly.entity_id
_entity_poly.type
_entity_poly.pdbx_seq_one_letter_code
_entity_poly.pdbx_strand_id
1 'polypeptide(L)' 'MFQTIFKIFLKEKNKISNILKLNYSKAKLETVNNLIKAIKLNVLLLLVIEIMNDLNILFSWF' A
#
# COMPACT_ATOMS: atom_id res chain seq x y z
N MET A 1 -11.95 -2.68 1.19
CA MET A 1 -10.67 -3.08 1.82
C MET A 1 -9.81 -4.06 0.99
N PHE A 2 -10.17 -5.35 0.85
CA PHE A 2 -9.29 -6.35 0.19
C PHE A 2 -8.96 -6.01 -1.27
N GLN A 3 -9.95 -5.60 -2.07
CA GLN A 3 -9.74 -5.22 -3.48
C GLN A 3 -8.80 -4.02 -3.64
N THR A 4 -8.86 -3.04 -2.72
CA THR A 4 -8.02 -1.84 -2.73
C THR A 4 -6.57 -2.19 -2.38
N ILE A 5 -6.36 -3.00 -1.34
CA ILE A 5 -5.05 -3.53 -0.96
C ILE A 5 -4.47 -4.36 -2.10
N PHE A 6 -5.29 -5.19 -2.76
CA PHE A 6 -4.89 -5.99 -3.90
C PHE A 6 -4.49 -5.13 -5.12
N LYS A 7 -5.18 -4.02 -5.39
CA LYS A 7 -4.79 -3.06 -6.44
C LYS A 7 -3.43 -2.41 -6.16
N ILE A 8 -3.16 -2.00 -4.92
CA ILE A 8 -1.85 -1.46 -4.51
C ILE A 8 -0.76 -2.51 -4.70
N PHE A 9 -1.03 -3.75 -4.29
CA PHE A 9 -0.12 -4.88 -4.47
C PHE A 9 0.18 -5.15 -5.95
N LEU A 10 -0.85 -5.13 -6.81
CA LEU A 10 -0.68 -5.30 -8.26
C LEU A 10 0.14 -4.15 -8.89
N LYS A 11 0.01 -2.92 -8.39
CA LYS A 11 0.80 -1.77 -8.85
C LYS A 11 2.30 -1.94 -8.52
N GLU A 12 2.59 -2.59 -7.39
CA GLU A 12 3.96 -2.89 -6.94
C GLU A 12 4.50 -4.25 -7.42
N LYS A 13 3.70 -5.02 -8.17
CA LYS A 13 4.02 -6.39 -8.65
C LYS A 13 5.38 -6.50 -9.33
N ASN A 14 5.75 -5.52 -10.16
CA ASN A 14 7.02 -5.53 -10.88
C ASN A 14 8.22 -5.39 -9.93
N LYS A 15 8.11 -4.51 -8.92
CA LYS A 15 9.15 -4.34 -7.91
C LYS A 15 9.27 -5.60 -7.04
N ILE A 16 8.14 -6.19 -6.66
CA ILE A 16 8.10 -7.46 -5.94
C ILE A 16 8.77 -8.59 -6.75
N SER A 17 8.45 -8.71 -8.05
CA SER A 17 9.06 -9.71 -8.93
C SER A 17 10.57 -9.54 -9.05
N ASN A 18 11.07 -8.31 -9.19
CA ASN A 18 12.51 -8.04 -9.22
C ASN A 18 13.19 -8.40 -7.90
N ILE A 19 12.59 -8.03 -6.76
CA ILE A 19 13.13 -8.35 -5.43
C ILE A 19 13.18 -9.86 -5.20
N LEU A 20 12.18 -10.61 -5.65
CA LEU A 20 12.12 -12.06 -5.50
C LEU A 20 13.23 -12.78 -6.28
N LYS A 21 13.65 -12.23 -7.43
CA LYS A 21 14.77 -12.75 -8.23
C LYS A 21 16.15 -12.44 -7.63
N LEU A 22 16.26 -11.47 -6.73
CA LEU A 22 17.54 -11.10 -6.12
C LEU A 22 17.97 -12.13 -5.07
N ASN A 23 19.27 -12.40 -5.01
CA ASN A 23 19.87 -13.19 -3.94
C ASN A 23 19.81 -12.44 -2.60
N TYR A 24 19.76 -13.19 -1.50
CA TYR A 24 19.74 -12.63 -0.16
C TYR A 24 20.99 -11.78 0.07
N SER A 25 20.78 -10.49 0.35
CA SER A 25 21.82 -9.50 0.49
C SER A 25 21.28 -8.29 1.26
N LYS A 26 22.18 -7.45 1.79
CA LYS A 26 21.79 -6.20 2.46
C LYS A 26 20.97 -5.28 1.54
N ALA A 27 21.35 -5.21 0.26
CA ALA A 27 20.61 -4.47 -0.76
C ALA A 27 19.19 -5.03 -0.97
N LYS A 28 19.02 -6.37 -0.96
CA LYS A 28 17.69 -7.00 -1.02
C LYS A 28 16.82 -6.61 0.18
N LEU A 29 17.37 -6.67 1.39
CA LEU A 29 16.69 -6.26 2.62
C LEU A 29 16.23 -4.80 2.57
N GLU A 30 17.11 -3.90 2.13
CA GLU A 30 16.81 -2.47 2.02
C GLU A 30 15.71 -2.19 1.00
N THR A 31 15.75 -2.88 -0.14
CA THR A 31 14.72 -2.80 -1.18
C THR A 31 13.36 -3.31 -0.67
N VAL A 32 13.35 -4.43 0.08
CA VAL A 32 12.14 -4.96 0.73
C VAL A 32 11.57 -3.98 1.75
N ASN A 33 12.42 -3.41 2.61
CA ASN A 33 11.99 -2.46 3.64
C ASN A 33 11.32 -1.23 3.02
N ASN A 34 11.90 -0.69 1.95
CA ASN A 34 11.35 0.46 1.25
C ASN A 34 9.99 0.14 0.59
N LEU A 35 9.85 -1.05 0.01
CA LEU A 35 8.58 -1.52 -0.55
C LEU A 35 7.49 -1.66 0.53
N ILE A 36 7.83 -2.26 1.69
CA ILE A 36 6.89 -2.41 2.82
C ILE A 36 6.45 -1.03 3.34
N LYS A 37 7.38 -0.08 3.50
CA LYS A 37 7.06 1.29 3.91
C LYS A 37 6.07 1.96 2.94
N ALA A 38 6.32 1.84 1.63
CA ALA A 38 5.45 2.43 0.60
C ALA A 38 4.05 1.81 0.62
N ILE A 39 3.94 0.48 0.72
CA ILE A 39 2.64 -0.22 0.78
C ILE A 39 1.88 0.19 2.04
N LYS A 40 2.55 0.23 3.20
CA LYS A 40 1.93 0.62 4.49
C LYS A 40 1.38 2.05 4.43
N LEU A 41 2.14 2.99 3.87
CA LEU A 41 1.72 4.39 3.71
C LEU A 41 0.50 4.52 2.80
N ASN A 42 0.49 3.83 1.66
CA ASN A 42 -0.62 3.89 0.70
C ASN A 42 -1.91 3.30 1.29
N VAL A 43 -1.82 2.20 2.05
CA VAL A 43 -2.98 1.61 2.73
C VAL A 43 -3.51 2.55 3.81
N LEU A 44 -2.63 3.18 4.60
CA LEU A 44 -3.02 4.14 5.63
C LEU A 44 -3.74 5.35 5.02
N LEU A 45 -3.20 5.91 3.94
CA LEU A 45 -3.79 7.04 3.24
C LEU A 45 -5.17 6.70 2.68
N LEU A 46 -5.34 5.51 2.10
CA LEU A 46 -6.64 5.04 1.62
C LEU A 46 -7.66 4.86 2.74
N LEU A 47 -7.24 4.29 3.88
CA LEU A 47 -8.09 4.18 5.07
C LEU A 47 -8.56 5.55 5.57
N VAL A 48 -7.65 6.53 5.62
CA VAL A 48 -7.99 7.90 6.03
C VAL A 48 -9.00 8.52 5.07
N ILE A 49 -8.83 8.34 3.76
CA ILE A 49 -9.78 8.87 2.76
C ILE A 49 -11.15 8.18 2.88
N GLU A 50 -11.19 6.86 3.07
CA GLU A 50 -12.46 6.14 3.30
C GLU A 50 -13.18 6.70 4.54
N ILE A 51 -12.47 6.88 5.65
CA ILE A 51 -13.02 7.47 6.88
C ILE A 51 -13.51 8.91 6.65
N MET A 52 -12.74 9.75 5.94
CA MET A 52 -13.14 11.12 5.63
C MET A 52 -14.37 11.18 4.73
N ASN A 53 -14.50 10.27 3.76
CA ASN A 53 -15.67 10.18 2.91
C ASN A 53 -16.91 9.75 3.69
N ASP A 54 -16.77 8.74 4.56
CA ASP A 54 -17.86 8.29 5.44
C ASP A 54 -18.33 9.42 6.36
N LEU A 55 -17.40 10.20 6.93
CA LEU A 55 -17.70 11.37 7.73
C LEU A 55 -18.37 12.49 6.92
N ASN A 56 -17.87 12.81 5.74
CA ASN A 56 -18.47 13.83 4.87
C ASN A 56 -19.89 13.48 4.45
N ILE A 57 -20.15 12.19 4.17
CA ILE A 57 -21.50 11.71 3.94
C ILE A 57 -22.32 11.96 5.21
N LEU A 58 -21.84 11.58 6.39
CA LEU A 58 -22.57 11.78 7.64
C LEU A 58 -22.93 13.26 7.91
N PHE A 59 -22.04 14.20 7.60
CA PHE A 59 -22.29 15.64 7.74
C PHE A 59 -23.21 16.22 6.65
N SER A 60 -23.30 15.61 5.47
CA SER A 60 -24.22 16.04 4.40
C SER A 60 -25.70 15.82 4.73
N TRP A 61 -26.01 14.97 5.73
CA TRP A 61 -27.36 14.60 6.12
C TRP A 61 -27.87 15.36 7.36
N PHE A 62 -27.06 16.27 7.91
CA PHE A 62 -27.38 17.16 9.02
C PHE A 62 -27.47 18.61 8.52
#